data_AF-A0AAV5NRK6-F1
#
_entry.id   AF-A0AAV5NRK6-F1
#
_cell.length_a   1.000
_cell.length_b   1.000
_cell.length_c   1.000
_cell.angle_alpha   90.00
_cell.angle_beta   90.00
_cell.angle_gamma   90.00
#
_symmetry.space_group_name_H-M   'P 1'
#
loop_
_entity.id
_entity.type
_entity.pdbx_description
1 polymer ?
#
loop_
_entity_poly.entity_id
_entity_poly.type
_entity_poly.pdbx_seq_one_letter_code
_entity_poly.pdbx_strand_id
1 'polypeptide(L)' 'MLRYQFVTAEEFHVKWAAHHPHAPCNHDKTEYLICGEGTMTEQEMNAHKEVHWIQEEEGE' A
#
# COMPACT_ATOMS: atom_id res chain seq x y z
N MET A 1 -9.46 1.07 15.53
CA MET A 1 -9.46 1.59 14.15
C MET A 1 -8.15 1.15 13.51
N LEU A 2 -8.21 0.48 12.36
CA LEU A 2 -7.01 0.15 11.59
C LEU A 2 -6.42 1.43 10.99
N ARG A 3 -5.09 1.49 10.95
CA ARG A 3 -4.32 2.59 10.36
C ARG A 3 -3.54 2.06 9.17
N TYR A 4 -3.23 2.97 8.24
CA TYR A 4 -2.52 2.65 7.01
C TYR A 4 -1.36 3.60 6.79
N GLN A 5 -0.36 3.11 6.05
CA GLN A 5 0.77 3.89 5.58
C GLN A 5 1.24 3.38 4.22
N PHE A 6 1.49 4.28 3.28
CA PHE A 6 2.25 3.97 2.09
C PHE A 6 3.74 4.24 2.35
N VAL A 7 4.58 3.30 1.93
CA VAL A 7 6.03 3.40 2.03
C VAL A 7 6.65 3.12 0.67
N THR A 8 7.80 3.72 0.39
CA THR A 8 8.54 3.46 -0.84
C THR A 8 9.06 2.02 -0.86
N ALA A 9 9.36 1.48 -2.04
CA ALA A 9 9.98 0.16 -2.19
C ALA A 9 11.28 0.02 -1.37
N GLU A 10 12.11 1.06 -1.35
CA GLU A 10 13.33 1.07 -0.54
C GLU A 10 13.02 0.93 0.95
N GLU A 11 12.10 1.76 1.48
CA GLU A 11 11.74 1.68 2.90
C GLU A 11 11.09 0.34 3.25
N PHE A 12 10.25 -0.19 2.34
CA PHE A 12 9.65 -1.51 2.48
C PHE A 12 10.72 -2.59 2.67
N HIS A 13 11.69 -2.66 1.75
CA HIS A 13 12.73 -3.68 1.80
C HIS A 13 13.65 -3.56 3.01
N VAL A 14 13.90 -2.35 3.50
CA VAL A 14 14.79 -2.12 4.65
C VAL A 14 14.10 -2.41 5.99
N LYS A 15 12.83 -2.01 6.16
CA LYS A 15 12.16 -2.00 7.46
C LYS A 15 11.00 -2.97 7.59
N TRP A 16 10.27 -3.23 6.51
CA TRP A 16 8.95 -3.83 6.58
C TRP A 16 8.87 -5.24 5.98
N ALA A 17 9.73 -5.59 5.02
CA ALA A 17 9.65 -6.84 4.27
C ALA A 17 9.72 -8.10 5.16
N ALA A 18 10.42 -8.05 6.29
CA ALA A 18 10.48 -9.15 7.24
C ALA A 18 9.16 -9.39 8.00
N HIS A 19 8.40 -8.32 8.25
CA HIS A 19 7.16 -8.34 9.04
C HIS A 19 5.90 -8.39 8.17
N HIS A 20 5.98 -7.82 6.96
CA HIS A 20 4.89 -7.73 5.99
C HIS A 20 5.32 -8.24 4.61
N PRO A 21 5.77 -9.50 4.48
CA PRO A 21 6.32 -10.03 3.22
C PRO A 21 5.31 -10.05 2.05
N HIS A 22 4.02 -9.96 2.37
CA HIS A 22 2.91 -9.93 1.40
C HIS A 22 2.17 -8.59 1.43
N ALA A 23 2.86 -7.50 1.80
CA ALA A 23 2.27 -6.18 1.70
C ALA A 23 1.82 -5.92 0.24
N PRO A 24 0.57 -5.45 0.04
CA PRO A 24 0.14 -5.01 -1.27
C PRO A 24 1.11 -3.94 -1.82
N CYS A 25 1.26 -3.86 -3.15
CA CYS A 25 2.04 -2.83 -3.83
C CYS A 25 1.31 -2.32 -5.07
N ASN A 26 1.69 -1.14 -5.55
CA ASN A 26 1.22 -0.65 -6.85
C ASN A 26 1.79 -1.48 -8.00
N HIS A 27 1.22 -1.28 -9.20
CA HIS A 27 1.59 -2.00 -10.41
C HIS A 27 3.11 -1.94 -10.70
N ASP A 28 3.71 -0.76 -10.50
CA ASP A 28 5.13 -0.52 -10.75
C ASP A 28 6.06 -0.94 -9.59
N LYS A 29 5.50 -1.46 -8.49
CA LYS A 29 6.22 -1.87 -7.27
C LYS A 29 7.12 -0.79 -6.68
N THR A 30 6.73 0.47 -6.82
CA THR A 30 7.43 1.62 -6.24
C THR A 30 6.90 1.99 -4.86
N GLU A 31 5.66 1.61 -4.54
CA GLU A 31 4.99 1.88 -3.26
C GLU A 31 4.30 0.63 -2.72
N TYR A 32 4.37 0.46 -1.40
CA TYR A 32 3.79 -0.65 -0.65
C TYR A 32 2.85 -0.13 0.43
N LEU A 33 1.75 -0.86 0.66
CA LEU A 33 0.76 -0.53 1.68
C LEU A 33 1.01 -1.34 2.95
N ILE A 34 1.29 -0.64 4.05
CA ILE A 34 1.39 -1.23 5.38
C ILE A 34 0.06 -1.05 6.11
N CYS A 35 -0.52 -2.16 6.54
CA CYS A 35 -1.75 -2.19 7.31
C CYS A 35 -1.43 -2.35 8.81
N GLY A 36 -2.15 -1.61 9.65
CA GLY A 36 -2.00 -1.63 11.11
C GLY A 36 -1.03 -0.56 11.64
N GLU A 37 -0.28 0.09 10.75
CA GLU A 37 0.71 1.11 11.08
C GLU A 37 0.38 2.43 10.38
N GLY A 38 0.83 3.54 10.96
CA GLY A 38 0.69 4.88 10.39
C GLY A 38 -0.51 5.68 10.89
N THR A 39 -0.85 6.72 10.13
CA THR A 39 -1.86 7.72 10.51
C THR A 39 -3.04 7.78 9.56
N MET A 40 -2.91 7.23 8.34
CA MET A 40 -3.98 7.30 7.34
C MET A 40 -5.18 6.46 7.78
N THR A 41 -6.35 7.00 7.47
CA THR A 41 -7.64 6.32 7.56
C THR A 41 -7.87 5.42 6.35
N GLU A 42 -8.84 4.52 6.44
CA GLU A 42 -9.27 3.68 5.32
C GLU A 42 -9.73 4.52 4.12
N GLN A 43 -10.41 5.64 4.38
CA GLN A 43 -10.90 6.52 3.32
C GLN A 43 -9.76 7.18 2.52
N GLU A 44 -8.74 7.69 3.22
CA GLU A 44 -7.56 8.26 2.57
C GLU A 44 -6.75 7.20 1.81
N MET A 45 -6.66 5.98 2.37
CA MET A 45 -5.99 4.85 1.72
C MET A 45 -6.71 4.42 0.44
N ASN A 46 -8.04 4.32 0.47
CA ASN A 46 -8.83 3.96 -0.71
C ASN A 46 -8.71 5.03 -1.81
N ALA A 47 -8.82 6.31 -1.46
CA ALA A 47 -8.66 7.41 -2.42
C ALA A 47 -7.27 7.42 -3.08
N HIS A 48 -6.21 7.10 -2.32
CA HIS A 48 -4.87 6.97 -2.88
C HIS A 48 -4.76 5.79 -3.85
N LYS A 49 -5.32 4.63 -3.49
CA LYS A 49 -5.32 3.44 -4.36
C LYS A 49 -6.07 3.70 -5.66
N GLU A 50 -7.21 4.37 -5.63
CA GLU A 50 -7.97 4.69 -6.85
C GLU A 50 -7.17 5.52 -7.85
N VAL A 51 -6.28 6.40 -7.36
CA VAL A 51 -5.45 7.28 -8.22
C VAL A 51 -4.16 6.59 -8.67
N HIS A 52 -3.45 5.92 -7.76
CA HIS A 52 -2.08 5.47 -7.96
C HIS A 52 -1.95 3.96 -8.20
N TRP A 53 -2.95 3.19 -7.79
CA TRP A 53 -2.97 1.73 -7.87
C TRP A 53 -4.16 1.33 -8.71
N ILE A 54 -4.19 1.84 -9.94
CA ILE A 54 -5.23 1.56 -10.93
C ILE A 54 -5.51 0.06 -10.89
N GLN A 55 -6.71 -0.29 -10.43
CA GLN A 55 -7.19 -1.65 -10.55
C GLN A 55 -7.35 -1.86 -12.05
N GLU A 56 -6.59 -2.80 -12.62
CA GLU A 56 -6.93 -3.29 -13.95
C GLU A 56 -8.41 -3.63 -13.89
N GLU A 57 -9.23 -2.88 -14.64
CA GLU A 57 -10.66 -3.14 -14.76
C GLU A 57 -10.78 -4.64 -15.07
N GLU A 58 -11.41 -5.41 -14.18
CA GLU A 58 -11.75 -6.79 -14.47
C GLU A 58 -12.57 -6.78 -15.76
N GLY A 59 -11.90 -7.09 -16.87
CA GLY A 59 -12.53 -7.21 -18.17
C GLY A 59 -13.59 -8.30 -18.11
N GLU A 60 -14.82 -7.88 -18.37
CA GLU A 60 -16.01 -8.71 -18.64
C GLU A 60 -15.74 -9.92 -19.55
#